data_AF-A0A963JTS0-F1
#
_entry.id   AF-A0A963JTS0-F1
#
_cell.length_a   1.000
_cell.length_b   1.000
_cell.length_c   1.000
_cell.angle_alpha   90.00
_cell.angle_beta   90.00
_cell.angle_gamma   90.00
#
_symmetry.space_group_name_H-M   'P 1'
#
loop_
_entity.id
_entity.type
_entity.pdbx_description
1 polymer ?
#
loop_
_entity_poly.entity_id
_entity_poly.type
_entity_poly.pdbx_seq_one_letter_code
_entity_poly.pdbx_strand_id
1 'polypeptide(L)'
;MLKQRIITALVLLAILLPALFYPSPVPFAAVVLVLMAGGAWEWGRLNGCGPLASVVVGAVCIALCAASWLLGLVGRPLGSLWLAAGGFWVLGGAWLLHAGVPGWPRIPGPVRLVAGVLALWLAWLAVVQARTVGINFLLSVMTLVWMADIAAYFAGRTLGLRFTRS
;
A
#
# COMPACT_ATOMS: atom_id res chain seq x y z
N MET A 1 24.90 8.93 8.46
CA MET A 1 23.53 8.81 7.90
C MET A 1 23.38 7.68 6.87
N LEU A 2 24.30 7.51 5.91
CA LEU A 2 24.22 6.39 4.94
C LEU A 2 24.29 5.00 5.59
N LYS A 3 25.23 4.81 6.54
CA LYS A 3 25.39 3.53 7.28
C LYS A 3 24.09 3.07 7.95
N GLN A 4 23.38 4.00 8.62
CA GLN A 4 22.12 3.69 9.30
C GLN A 4 21.04 3.23 8.32
N ARG A 5 20.89 3.92 7.18
CA ARG A 5 19.91 3.54 6.13
C ARG A 5 20.19 2.16 5.55
N ILE A 6 21.46 1.83 5.30
CA ILE A 6 21.87 0.51 4.79
C ILE A 6 21.55 -0.56 5.84
N ILE A 7 21.90 -0.32 7.11
CA ILE A 7 21.65 -1.28 8.19
C ILE A 7 20.14 -1.54 8.33
N THR A 8 19.30 -0.50 8.35
CA THR A 8 17.84 -0.70 8.47
C THR A 8 17.26 -1.45 7.27
N ALA A 9 17.73 -1.17 6.05
CA ALA A 9 17.29 -1.90 4.87
C ALA A 9 17.68 -3.39 4.94
N LEU A 10 18.91 -3.69 5.36
CA LEU A 10 19.38 -5.06 5.54
C LEU A 10 18.60 -5.81 6.62
N VAL A 11 18.30 -5.15 7.74
CA VAL A 11 17.48 -5.74 8.82
C VAL A 11 16.06 -6.04 8.32
N LEU A 12 15.43 -5.10 7.62
CA LEU A 12 14.09 -5.33 7.04
C LEU A 12 14.11 -6.47 6.03
N LEU A 13 15.15 -6.58 5.20
CA LEU A 13 15.32 -7.68 4.25
C LEU A 13 15.52 -9.03 4.97
N ALA A 14 16.32 -9.04 6.05
CA ALA A 14 16.57 -10.21 6.87
C ALA A 14 15.31 -10.72 7.58
N ILE A 15 14.32 -9.86 7.83
CA ILE A 15 13.00 -10.24 8.37
C ILE A 15 12.08 -10.67 7.23
N LEU A 16 12.04 -9.90 6.14
CA LEU A 16 11.10 -10.11 5.03
C LEU A 16 11.39 -11.41 4.25
N LEU A 17 12.66 -11.71 3.94
CA LEU A 17 13.01 -12.86 3.11
C LEU A 17 12.67 -14.21 3.78
N PRO A 18 12.99 -14.46 5.07
CA PRO A 18 12.56 -15.69 5.72
C PRO A 18 11.04 -15.79 5.83
N ALA A 19 10.36 -14.69 6.18
CA ALA A 19 8.90 -14.66 6.23
C ALA A 19 8.28 -14.94 4.86
N LEU A 20 8.90 -14.42 3.79
CA LEU A 20 8.53 -14.69 2.41
C LEU A 20 8.82 -16.14 2.03
N PHE A 21 9.98 -16.74 2.29
CA PHE A 21 10.24 -18.10 1.81
C PHE A 21 9.70 -19.21 2.71
N TYR A 22 9.11 -18.86 3.85
CA TYR A 22 8.47 -19.84 4.73
C TYR A 22 7.31 -20.58 4.01
N PRO A 23 7.12 -21.89 4.26
CA PRO A 23 6.09 -22.68 3.57
C PRO A 23 4.66 -22.16 3.80
N SER A 24 4.38 -21.67 5.01
CA SER A 24 3.09 -21.05 5.33
C SER A 24 3.07 -19.56 4.96
N PRO A 25 1.96 -19.01 4.41
CA PRO A 25 1.81 -17.58 4.14
C PRO A 25 1.63 -16.73 5.41
N VAL A 26 1.41 -17.35 6.58
CA VAL A 26 1.10 -16.66 7.83
C VAL A 26 2.19 -15.69 8.28
N PRO A 27 3.49 -16.07 8.32
CA PRO A 27 4.54 -15.15 8.75
C PRO A 27 4.67 -13.94 7.84
N PHE A 28 4.55 -14.13 6.52
CA PHE A 28 4.54 -13.04 5.55
C PHE A 28 3.35 -12.10 5.77
N ALA A 29 2.15 -12.66 5.92
CA ALA A 29 0.94 -11.87 6.17
C ALA A 29 1.05 -11.03 7.46
N ALA A 30 1.64 -11.59 8.52
CA ALA A 30 1.88 -10.89 9.78
C ALA A 30 2.89 -9.74 9.64
N VAL A 31 4.00 -9.94 8.90
CA VAL A 31 4.96 -8.86 8.63
C VAL A 31 4.29 -7.73 7.86
N VAL A 32 3.57 -8.04 6.78
CA VAL A 32 2.87 -7.02 5.98
C VAL A 32 1.76 -6.34 6.80
N LEU A 33 1.09 -7.06 7.70
CA LEU A 33 0.08 -6.49 8.60
C LEU A 33 0.67 -5.38 9.49
N VAL A 34 1.85 -5.63 10.08
CA VAL A 34 2.56 -4.63 10.91
C VAL A 34 2.95 -3.41 10.07
N LEU A 35 3.43 -3.61 8.85
CA LEU A 35 3.79 -2.51 7.95
C LEU A 35 2.56 -1.66 7.58
N MET A 36 1.42 -2.30 7.29
CA MET A 36 0.17 -1.59 6.94
C MET A 36 -0.41 -0.84 8.15
N ALA A 37 -0.29 -1.39 9.36
CA ALA A 37 -0.66 -0.70 10.59
C ALA A 37 0.18 0.57 10.81
N GLY A 38 1.50 0.49 10.57
CA GLY A 38 2.39 1.65 10.60
C GLY A 38 1.99 2.70 9.57
N GLY A 39 1.72 2.28 8.33
CA GLY A 39 1.25 3.17 7.27
C GLY A 39 -0.10 3.83 7.60
N ALA A 40 -1.03 3.10 8.22
CA ALA A 40 -2.32 3.63 8.65
C ALA A 40 -2.18 4.63 9.80
N TRP A 41 -1.28 4.36 10.75
CA TRP A 41 -0.95 5.31 11.82
C TRP A 41 -0.35 6.60 11.26
N GLU A 42 0.61 6.52 10.34
CA GLU A 42 1.17 7.70 9.67
C GLU A 42 0.12 8.44 8.85
N TRP A 43 -0.76 7.72 8.16
CA TRP A 43 -1.87 8.30 7.41
C TRP A 43 -2.81 9.10 8.32
N GLY A 44 -3.14 8.60 9.51
CA GLY A 44 -3.92 9.33 10.51
C GLY A 44 -3.25 10.67 10.88
N ARG A 45 -1.94 10.65 11.13
CA ARG A 45 -1.18 11.86 11.47
C ARG A 45 -1.15 12.87 10.32
N LEU A 46 -1.02 12.41 9.07
CA LEU A 46 -1.05 13.27 7.87
C LEU A 46 -2.42 13.92 7.62
N ASN A 47 -3.49 13.37 8.19
CA ASN A 47 -4.83 13.95 8.13
C ASN A 47 -5.17 14.82 9.36
N GLY A 48 -4.18 15.13 10.21
CA GLY A 48 -4.35 16.01 11.38
C GLY A 48 -4.98 15.33 12.60
N CYS A 49 -5.04 14.00 12.63
CA CYS A 49 -5.52 13.27 13.80
C CYS A 49 -4.54 13.42 14.97
N GLY A 50 -5.08 13.55 16.19
CA GLY A 50 -4.27 13.49 17.41
C GLY A 50 -3.54 12.14 17.58
N PRO A 51 -2.61 12.05 18.55
CA PRO A 51 -1.81 10.83 18.76
C PRO A 51 -2.67 9.58 19.00
N LEU A 52 -3.69 9.68 19.87
CA LEU A 52 -4.61 8.58 20.17
C LEU A 52 -5.43 8.17 18.93
N ALA A 53 -6.00 9.15 18.22
CA ALA A 53 -6.81 8.90 17.04
C ALA A 53 -5.98 8.21 15.93
N SER A 54 -4.71 8.58 15.76
CA SER A 54 -3.83 7.92 14.78
C SER A 54 -3.56 6.47 15.14
N VAL A 55 -3.43 6.12 16.42
CA VAL A 55 -3.31 4.73 16.88
C VAL A 55 -4.60 3.96 16.60
N VAL A 56 -5.77 4.57 16.80
CA VAL A 56 -7.06 3.96 16.45
C VAL A 56 -7.14 3.68 14.95
N VAL A 57 -6.67 4.59 14.09
CA VAL A 57 -6.62 4.36 12.63
C VAL A 57 -5.77 3.12 12.29
N GLY A 58 -4.60 2.98 12.92
CA GLY A 58 -3.77 1.78 12.79
C GLY A 58 -4.49 0.51 13.25
N ALA A 59 -5.15 0.56 14.41
CA ALA A 59 -5.91 -0.56 14.96
C ALA A 59 -7.10 -0.97 14.08
N VAL A 60 -7.82 0.00 13.49
CA VAL A 60 -8.89 -0.25 12.53
C VAL A 60 -8.35 -0.94 11.28
N CYS A 61 -7.21 -0.49 10.75
CA CYS A 61 -6.56 -1.15 9.62
C CYS A 61 -6.19 -2.61 9.94
N ILE A 62 -5.63 -2.87 11.13
CA ILE A 62 -5.34 -4.23 11.60
C ILE A 62 -6.62 -5.06 11.68
N ALA A 63 -7.67 -4.52 12.29
CA ALA A 63 -8.94 -5.21 12.47
C ALA A 63 -9.57 -5.62 11.12
N LEU A 64 -9.54 -4.74 10.11
CA LEU A 64 -10.04 -5.03 8.77
C LEU A 64 -9.23 -6.16 8.10
N CYS A 65 -7.90 -6.10 8.18
CA CYS A 65 -7.02 -7.13 7.61
C CYS A 65 -7.20 -8.48 8.32
N ALA A 66 -7.23 -8.48 9.65
CA ALA A 66 -7.45 -9.67 10.46
C ALA A 66 -8.83 -10.28 10.23
N ALA A 67 -9.89 -9.47 10.17
CA ALA A 67 -11.23 -9.93 9.82
C ALA A 67 -11.26 -10.56 8.42
N SER A 68 -10.58 -9.94 7.45
CA SER A 68 -10.50 -10.48 6.08
C SER A 68 -9.78 -11.83 6.02
N TRP A 69 -8.75 -12.01 6.85
CA TRP A 69 -8.08 -13.29 7.03
C TRP A 69 -9.01 -14.35 7.64
N LEU A 70 -9.66 -14.02 8.76
CA LEU A 70 -10.56 -14.94 9.48
C LEU A 70 -11.77 -15.36 8.64
N LEU A 71 -12.27 -14.46 7.79
CA LEU A 71 -13.34 -14.75 6.83
C LEU A 71 -12.87 -15.55 5.60
N GLY A 72 -11.58 -15.84 5.49
CA GLY A 72 -10.98 -16.59 4.38
C GLY A 72 -11.03 -15.84 3.05
N LEU A 73 -11.15 -14.51 3.06
CA LEU A 73 -11.26 -13.70 1.83
C LEU A 73 -10.02 -13.84 0.94
N VAL A 74 -8.84 -14.04 1.54
CA VAL A 74 -7.57 -14.23 0.83
C VAL A 74 -7.62 -15.44 -0.12
N GLY A 75 -8.32 -16.51 0.26
CA GLY A 75 -8.45 -17.72 -0.55
C GLY A 75 -9.58 -17.68 -1.59
N ARG A 76 -10.40 -16.62 -1.59
CA ARG A 76 -11.55 -16.50 -2.50
C ARG A 76 -11.20 -15.68 -3.75
N PRO A 77 -11.77 -16.02 -4.92
CA PRO A 77 -11.64 -15.19 -6.11
C PRO A 77 -12.48 -13.91 -5.94
N LEU A 78 -11.84 -12.81 -5.55
CA LEU A 78 -12.48 -11.52 -5.30
C LEU A 78 -12.53 -10.64 -6.57
N GLY A 79 -12.90 -11.22 -7.71
CA GLY A 79 -12.85 -10.54 -9.01
C GLY A 79 -13.63 -9.23 -9.07
N SER A 80 -14.83 -9.19 -8.47
CA SER A 80 -15.64 -7.97 -8.38
C SER A 80 -14.99 -6.88 -7.54
N LEU A 81 -14.33 -7.25 -6.44
CA LEU A 81 -13.59 -6.32 -5.59
C LEU A 81 -12.40 -5.73 -6.37
N TRP A 82 -11.65 -6.56 -7.10
CA TRP A 82 -10.51 -6.10 -7.90
C TRP A 82 -10.92 -5.19 -9.06
N LEU A 83 -12.05 -5.48 -9.72
CA LEU A 83 -12.62 -4.59 -10.74
C LEU A 83 -13.06 -3.26 -10.15
N ALA A 84 -13.79 -3.28 -9.03
CA ALA A 84 -14.25 -2.06 -8.37
C ALA A 84 -13.07 -1.23 -7.84
N ALA A 85 -12.11 -1.87 -7.17
CA ALA A 85 -10.91 -1.22 -6.65
C ALA A 85 -10.02 -0.68 -7.77
N GLY A 86 -9.79 -1.45 -8.83
CA GLY A 86 -9.02 -1.02 -9.99
C GLY A 86 -9.71 0.12 -10.74
N GLY A 87 -11.02 0.04 -10.94
CA GLY A 87 -11.82 1.12 -11.53
C GLY A 87 -11.76 2.40 -10.69
N PHE A 88 -11.96 2.29 -9.37
CA PHE A 88 -11.82 3.42 -8.46
C PHE A 88 -10.40 4.00 -8.49
N TRP A 89 -9.37 3.17 -8.54
CA TRP A 89 -7.98 3.61 -8.59
C TRP A 89 -7.67 4.39 -9.87
N VAL A 90 -8.09 3.87 -11.03
CA VAL A 90 -7.85 4.52 -12.33
C VAL A 90 -8.66 5.81 -12.46
N LEU A 91 -9.96 5.78 -12.17
CA LEU A 91 -10.84 6.94 -12.31
C LEU A 91 -10.53 8.01 -11.25
N GLY A 92 -10.36 7.59 -10.00
CA GLY A 92 -10.01 8.47 -8.89
C GLY A 92 -8.62 9.07 -9.08
N GLY A 93 -7.63 8.25 -9.45
CA GLY A 93 -6.28 8.71 -9.75
C GLY A 93 -6.24 9.73 -10.90
N ALA A 94 -6.94 9.44 -12.01
CA ALA A 94 -7.03 10.37 -13.14
C ALA A 94 -7.70 11.70 -12.74
N TRP A 95 -8.79 11.64 -11.97
CA TRP A 95 -9.47 12.83 -11.47
C TRP A 95 -8.56 13.66 -10.53
N LEU A 96 -7.83 13.00 -9.63
CA LEU A 96 -6.89 13.66 -8.73
C LEU A 96 -5.71 14.30 -9.47
N LEU A 97 -5.17 13.61 -10.49
CA LEU A 97 -4.13 14.17 -11.35
C LEU A 97 -4.65 15.39 -12.13
N HIS A 98 -5.89 15.35 -12.60
CA HIS A 98 -6.52 16.48 -13.28
C HIS A 98 -6.80 17.67 -12.36
N ALA A 99 -7.28 17.41 -11.13
CA ALA A 99 -7.54 18.45 -10.13
C ALA A 99 -6.25 19.06 -9.55
N GLY A 100 -5.11 18.36 -9.69
CA GLY A 100 -3.80 18.78 -9.24
C GLY A 100 -3.67 18.91 -7.71
N VAL A 101 -2.51 19.42 -7.27
CA VAL A 101 -2.21 19.72 -5.84
C VAL A 101 -3.28 20.57 -5.15
N PRO A 102 -3.94 21.57 -5.79
CA PRO A 102 -5.00 22.36 -5.16
C PRO A 102 -6.31 21.60 -4.91
N GLY A 103 -6.52 20.45 -5.57
CA GLY A 103 -7.70 19.61 -5.36
C GLY A 103 -7.65 18.83 -4.04
N TRP A 104 -6.45 18.48 -3.56
CA TRP A 104 -6.27 17.62 -2.39
C TRP A 104 -6.85 18.19 -1.08
N PRO A 105 -6.67 19.50 -0.75
CA PRO A 105 -7.25 20.09 0.45
C PRO A 105 -8.78 20.23 0.39
N ARG A 106 -9.40 20.13 -0.79
CA ARG A 106 -10.86 20.28 -0.96
C ARG A 106 -11.62 19.02 -0.53
N ILE A 107 -10.94 17.88 -0.44
CA ILE A 107 -11.55 16.62 -0.03
C ILE A 107 -11.73 16.63 1.49
N PRO A 108 -12.93 16.34 2.02
CA PRO A 108 -13.17 16.31 3.45
C PRO A 108 -12.20 15.36 4.17
N GLY A 109 -11.69 15.78 5.34
CA GLY A 109 -10.77 14.99 6.17
C GLY A 109 -11.23 13.55 6.44
N PRO A 110 -12.51 13.29 6.80
CA PRO A 110 -13.00 11.93 7.00
C PRO A 110 -12.94 11.07 5.74
N VAL A 111 -13.20 11.64 4.56
CA VAL A 111 -13.16 10.92 3.29
C VAL A 111 -11.73 10.52 2.96
N ARG A 112 -10.76 11.42 3.15
CA ARG A 112 -9.33 11.12 2.96
C ARG A 112 -8.86 10.02 3.92
N LEU A 113 -9.28 10.08 5.18
CA LEU A 113 -8.93 9.10 6.19
C LEU A 113 -9.45 7.71 5.80
N VAL A 114 -10.75 7.60 5.51
CA VAL A 114 -11.38 6.34 5.09
C VAL A 114 -10.75 5.82 3.80
N ALA A 115 -10.55 6.67 2.80
CA ALA A 115 -9.94 6.27 1.53
C ALA A 115 -8.54 5.69 1.71
N GLY A 116 -7.69 6.30 2.53
CA GLY A 116 -6.34 5.78 2.77
C GLY A 116 -6.33 4.47 3.57
N VAL A 117 -7.20 4.33 4.58
CA VAL A 117 -7.34 3.06 5.31
C VAL A 117 -7.83 1.94 4.39
N LEU A 118 -8.82 2.22 3.54
CA LEU A 118 -9.30 1.26 2.55
C LEU A 118 -8.23 0.90 1.52
N ALA A 119 -7.43 1.86 1.07
CA ALA A 119 -6.32 1.60 0.15
C ALA A 119 -5.25 0.72 0.79
N LEU A 120 -4.88 0.98 2.05
CA LEU A 120 -3.92 0.16 2.80
C LEU A 120 -4.45 -1.26 3.06
N TRP A 121 -5.73 -1.38 3.42
CA TRP A 121 -6.40 -2.67 3.59
C TRP A 121 -6.43 -3.46 2.27
N LEU A 122 -6.80 -2.83 1.15
CA LEU A 122 -6.77 -3.45 -0.18
C LEU A 122 -5.36 -3.87 -0.59
N ALA A 123 -4.35 -3.04 -0.30
CA ALA A 123 -2.96 -3.37 -0.58
C ALA A 123 -2.49 -4.60 0.22
N TRP A 124 -2.83 -4.68 1.51
CA TRP A 124 -2.56 -5.86 2.33
C TRP A 124 -3.21 -7.10 1.72
N LEU A 125 -4.51 -7.02 1.40
CA LEU A 125 -5.27 -8.13 0.83
C LEU A 125 -4.67 -8.60 -0.50
N ALA A 126 -4.28 -7.67 -1.37
CA ALA A 126 -3.69 -7.97 -2.69
C ALA A 126 -2.33 -8.67 -2.55
N VAL A 127 -1.46 -8.15 -1.69
CA VAL A 127 -0.11 -8.69 -1.47
C VAL A 127 -0.17 -10.06 -0.81
N VAL A 128 -1.06 -10.25 0.17
CA VAL A 128 -1.24 -11.56 0.83
C VAL A 128 -1.90 -12.55 -0.12
N GLN A 129 -2.90 -12.15 -0.90
CA GLN A 129 -3.51 -13.03 -1.92
C GLN A 129 -2.49 -13.42 -3.00
N ALA A 130 -1.70 -12.47 -3.50
CA ALA A 130 -0.62 -12.74 -4.44
C ALA A 130 0.38 -13.76 -3.86
N ARG A 131 0.70 -13.64 -2.56
CA ARG A 131 1.53 -14.63 -1.88
C ARG A 131 0.88 -16.02 -1.86
N THR A 132 -0.41 -16.11 -1.55
CA THR A 132 -1.11 -17.40 -1.50
C THR A 132 -1.24 -18.08 -2.85
N VAL A 133 -1.32 -17.31 -3.94
CA VAL A 133 -1.28 -17.83 -5.31
C VAL A 133 0.10 -18.42 -5.63
N GLY A 134 1.16 -17.74 -5.20
CA GLY A 134 2.51 -18.30 -5.24
C GLY A 134 3.61 -17.26 -5.11
N ILE A 135 4.79 -17.71 -4.71
CA ILE A 135 5.98 -16.85 -4.54
C ILE A 135 6.34 -16.16 -5.85
N ASN A 136 6.35 -16.92 -6.96
CA ASN A 136 6.70 -16.40 -8.28
C ASN A 136 5.72 -15.33 -8.75
N PHE A 137 4.42 -15.49 -8.45
CA PHE A 137 3.41 -14.50 -8.80
C PHE A 137 3.62 -13.20 -8.02
N LEU A 138 3.81 -13.30 -6.70
CA LEU A 138 4.14 -12.15 -5.86
C LEU A 138 5.42 -11.44 -6.33
N LEU A 139 6.49 -12.19 -6.60
CA LEU A 139 7.75 -11.63 -7.08
C LEU A 139 7.57 -10.94 -8.44
N SER A 140 6.77 -11.53 -9.35
CA SER A 140 6.46 -10.91 -10.65
C SER A 140 5.74 -9.57 -10.47
N VAL A 141 4.72 -9.51 -9.61
CA VAL A 141 4.01 -8.26 -9.27
C VAL A 141 4.99 -7.24 -8.68
N MET A 142 5.86 -7.67 -7.76
CA MET A 142 6.83 -6.76 -7.14
C MET A 142 7.85 -6.22 -8.14
N THR A 143 8.37 -7.07 -9.03
CA THR A 143 9.26 -6.64 -10.11
C THR A 143 8.57 -5.64 -11.02
N LEU A 144 7.30 -5.84 -11.37
CA LEU A 144 6.55 -4.88 -12.18
C LEU A 144 6.43 -3.52 -11.48
N VAL A 145 6.07 -3.49 -10.20
CA VAL A 145 5.95 -2.24 -9.43
C VAL A 145 7.31 -1.54 -9.30
N TRP A 146 8.37 -2.28 -8.98
CA TRP A 146 9.72 -1.71 -8.86
C TRP A 146 10.24 -1.19 -10.20
N MET A 147 10.03 -1.93 -11.29
CA MET A 147 10.40 -1.47 -12.63
C MET A 147 9.62 -0.23 -13.04
N ALA A 148 8.33 -0.14 -12.71
CA ALA A 148 7.51 1.04 -12.96
C ALA A 148 8.01 2.26 -12.20
N ASP A 149 8.38 2.13 -10.92
CA ASP A 149 8.91 3.22 -10.10
C ASP A 149 10.27 3.72 -10.63
N ILE A 150 11.17 2.80 -10.97
CA ILE A 150 12.47 3.13 -11.59
C ILE A 150 12.25 3.84 -12.93
N ALA A 151 11.37 3.32 -13.78
CA ALA A 151 11.05 3.91 -15.08
C ALA A 151 10.45 5.31 -14.94
N ALA A 152 9.53 5.51 -13.98
CA ALA A 152 8.92 6.81 -13.70
C ALA A 152 9.96 7.84 -13.23
N TYR A 153 10.90 7.45 -12.37
CA TYR A 153 12.01 8.32 -11.95
C TYR A 153 12.89 8.75 -13.13
N PHE A 154 13.32 7.79 -13.96
CA PHE A 154 14.16 8.10 -15.12
C PHE A 154 13.43 8.92 -16.18
N ALA A 155 12.18 8.57 -16.48
CA ALA A 155 11.34 9.34 -17.41
C ALA A 155 11.09 10.77 -16.90
N GLY A 156 10.80 10.93 -15.60
CA GLY A 156 10.66 12.26 -14.99
C GLY A 156 11.95 13.07 -15.04
N ARG A 157 13.12 12.44 -14.89
CA ARG A 157 14.42 13.11 -14.97
C ARG A 157 14.81 13.50 -16.40
N THR A 158 14.49 12.68 -17.40
CA THR A 158 14.87 12.93 -18.80
C THR A 158 13.85 13.78 -19.57
N LEU A 159 12.56 13.64 -19.25
CA LEU A 159 11.44 14.33 -19.92
C LEU A 159 10.82 15.45 -19.07
N GLY A 160 11.30 15.65 -17.84
CA GLY A 160 10.77 16.63 -16.90
C GLY A 160 10.73 18.05 -17.48
N LEU A 161 9.59 18.72 -17.30
CA LEU A 161 9.26 20.10 -17.74
C LEU A 161 8.89 20.29 -19.22
N ARG A 162 8.84 19.25 -20.06
CA ARG A 162 8.45 19.40 -21.48
C ARG A 162 6.94 19.44 -21.73
N PHE A 163 6.12 18.86 -20.86
CA PHE A 163 4.66 18.73 -21.06
C PHE A 163 3.80 19.42 -19.99
N THR A 164 4.40 19.95 -18.92
CA THR A 164 3.69 20.52 -17.76
C THR A 164 3.87 22.03 -17.60
N ARG A 165 4.61 22.69 -18.49
CA ARG A 165 4.54 24.16 -18.64
C ARG A 165 3.35 24.50 -19.54
N SER A 166 2.18 24.66 -18.92
CA SER A 166 1.12 25.53 -19.42
C SER A 166 1.10 26.79 -18.59
#